data_AF-A0A2X3DMY8-F1
#
_entry.id   AF-A0A2X3DMY8-F1
#
_cell.length_a   1.000
_cell.length_b   1.000
_cell.length_c   1.000
_cell.angle_alpha   90.00
_cell.angle_beta   90.00
_cell.angle_gamma   90.00
#
_symmetry.space_group_name_H-M   'P 1'
#
loop_
_entity.id
_entity.type
_entity.pdbx_description
1 polymer ?
#
loop_
_entity_poly.entity_id
_entity_poly.type
_entity_poly.pdbx_seq_one_letter_code
_entity_poly.pdbx_strand_id
1 'polypeptide(L)'
;MNIILIGGSNERQLFYQTDKQLTESVDSKYSEITTDYEVNAGNQILHQVGDTTITATSDSVIIKAGGVEVVIDSNGLVVKGGEIKAE
;
A
#
# COMPACT_ATOMS: atom_id res chain seq x y z
N MET A 1 -16.16 15.82 12.56
CA MET A 1 -15.08 15.72 11.57
C MET A 1 -15.10 17.01 10.77
N ASN A 2 -14.09 17.86 10.94
CA ASN A 2 -13.99 19.09 10.16
C ASN A 2 -13.20 18.78 8.91
N ILE A 3 -13.90 18.58 7.79
CA ILE A 3 -13.25 18.57 6.48
C ILE A 3 -13.04 20.04 6.12
N ILE A 4 -11.81 20.52 6.18
CA ILE A 4 -11.47 21.85 5.67
C ILE A 4 -11.05 21.67 4.20
N LEU A 5 -11.94 22.00 3.27
CA LEU A 5 -11.58 22.15 1.86
C LEU A 5 -10.92 23.52 1.67
N ILE A 6 -9.59 23.56 1.64
CA ILE A 6 -8.84 24.77 1.29
C ILE A 6 -8.58 24.74 -0.21
N GLY A 7 -9.41 25.43 -0.99
CA GLY A 7 -9.14 25.71 -2.40
C GLY A 7 -8.57 27.13 -2.56
N GLY A 8 -7.30 27.26 -2.97
CA GLY A 8 -6.63 28.55 -3.18
C GLY A 8 -5.57 28.54 -4.28
N SER A 9 -5.81 29.36 -5.31
CA SER A 9 -4.98 29.80 -6.46
C SER A 9 -4.24 28.76 -7.32
N ASN A 10 -4.66 28.66 -8.59
CA ASN A 10 -4.08 27.98 -9.78
C ASN A 10 -3.68 26.49 -9.66
N GLU A 11 -3.53 25.96 -8.46
CA GLU A 11 -3.29 24.56 -8.18
C GLU A 11 -4.44 24.03 -7.34
N ARG A 12 -5.10 22.98 -7.81
CA ARG A 12 -6.23 22.37 -7.10
C ARG A 12 -5.66 21.29 -6.19
N GLN A 13 -5.69 21.53 -4.89
CA GLN A 13 -5.21 20.60 -3.88
C GLN A 13 -6.38 20.07 -3.04
N LEU A 14 -6.25 18.82 -2.57
CA LEU A 14 -7.22 18.16 -1.69
C LEU A 14 -6.46 17.54 -0.53
N PHE A 15 -6.87 17.85 0.71
CA PHE A 15 -6.26 17.34 1.93
C PHE A 15 -7.28 16.61 2.80
N TYR A 16 -6.90 15.44 3.31
CA TYR A 16 -7.61 14.71 4.35
C TYR A 16 -6.76 14.69 5.61
N GLN A 17 -7.27 15.23 6.72
CA GLN A 17 -6.62 15.18 8.02
C GLN A 17 -7.57 14.54 9.04
N THR A 18 -7.09 13.53 9.74
CA THR A 18 -7.83 12.78 10.78
C THR A 18 -6.89 12.48 11.94
N ASP A 19 -7.42 12.49 13.17
CA ASP A 19 -6.63 12.23 14.37
C ASP A 19 -6.55 10.74 14.73
N LYS A 20 -7.40 9.90 14.10
CA LYS A 20 -7.53 8.48 14.47
C LYS A 20 -7.55 7.55 13.27
N GLN A 21 -8.52 7.71 12.38
CA GLN A 21 -8.74 6.80 11.27
C GLN A 21 -9.41 7.51 10.09
N LEU A 22 -9.06 7.09 8.88
CA LEU A 22 -9.79 7.35 7.65
C LEU A 22 -10.17 5.99 7.05
N THR A 23 -11.45 5.81 6.67
CA THR A 23 -11.96 4.59 6.05
C THR A 23 -12.80 4.96 4.84
N GLU A 24 -12.54 4.32 3.69
CA GLU A 24 -13.33 4.43 2.46
C GLU A 24 -13.94 3.06 2.14
N SER A 25 -15.25 2.99 1.90
CA SER A 25 -15.96 1.76 1.53
C SER A 25 -16.80 2.03 0.28
N VAL A 26 -16.40 1.44 -0.84
CA VAL A 26 -16.95 1.70 -2.18
C VAL A 26 -16.89 0.42 -3.02
N ASP A 27 -17.77 0.29 -4.01
CA ASP A 27 -17.76 -0.86 -4.94
C ASP A 27 -16.50 -0.90 -5.82
N SER A 28 -15.98 0.26 -6.22
CA SER A 28 -14.72 0.39 -6.96
C SER A 28 -14.04 1.72 -6.66
N LYS A 29 -12.71 1.74 -6.69
CA LYS A 29 -11.88 2.94 -6.57
C LYS A 29 -10.88 2.98 -7.71
N TYR A 30 -10.81 4.12 -8.39
CA TYR A 30 -9.80 4.41 -9.41
C TYR A 30 -9.04 5.66 -8.98
N SER A 31 -7.72 5.67 -9.18
CA SER A 31 -6.89 6.84 -8.89
C SER A 31 -5.84 6.95 -9.99
N GLU A 32 -5.88 8.07 -10.72
CA GLU A 32 -4.88 8.42 -11.71
C GLU A 32 -3.91 9.42 -11.07
N ILE A 33 -2.67 9.00 -10.88
CA ILE A 33 -1.56 9.84 -10.41
C ILE A 33 -0.56 9.92 -11.55
N THR A 34 -0.32 11.12 -12.07
CA THR A 34 0.52 11.34 -13.26
C THR A 34 2.01 11.47 -12.94
N THR A 35 2.35 11.57 -11.66
CA THR A 35 3.72 11.69 -11.15
C THR A 35 3.96 10.58 -10.11
N ASP A 36 4.19 10.94 -8.85
CA ASP A 36 4.58 10.03 -7.78
C ASP A 36 3.40 9.75 -6.83
N TYR A 37 3.25 8.50 -6.41
CA TYR A 37 2.30 8.08 -5.39
C TYR A 37 3.04 7.64 -4.12
N GLU A 38 3.09 8.52 -3.13
CA GLU A 38 3.81 8.27 -1.89
C GLU A 38 2.86 7.85 -0.76
N VAL A 39 3.22 6.78 -0.05
CA VAL A 39 2.54 6.32 1.15
C VAL A 39 3.58 6.17 2.26
N ASN A 40 3.44 6.96 3.32
CA ASN A 40 4.27 6.85 4.52
C ASN A 40 3.43 6.28 5.67
N ALA A 41 3.85 5.15 6.22
CA ALA A 41 3.18 4.48 7.32
C ALA A 41 4.19 4.16 8.43
N GLY A 42 3.80 4.40 9.67
CA GLY A 42 4.67 4.15 10.83
C GLY A 42 4.79 2.69 11.26
N ASN A 43 4.04 1.76 10.65
CA ASN A 43 4.04 0.35 11.04
C ASN A 43 3.98 -0.60 9.83
N GLN A 44 2.93 -0.49 9.01
CA GLN A 44 2.74 -1.38 7.85
C GLN A 44 1.98 -0.70 6.71
N ILE A 45 2.27 -1.13 5.48
CA ILE A 45 1.43 -0.93 4.29
C ILE A 45 0.95 -2.31 3.85
N LEU A 46 -0.37 -2.47 3.66
CA LEU A 46 -1.01 -3.70 3.18
C LEU A 46 -1.79 -3.43 1.89
N HIS A 47 -1.44 -4.13 0.82
CA HIS A 47 -2.25 -4.24 -0.39
C HIS A 47 -2.83 -5.66 -0.47
N GLN A 48 -4.16 -5.80 -0.53
CA GLN A 48 -4.83 -7.09 -0.43
C GLN A 48 -5.97 -7.25 -1.46
N VAL A 49 -6.02 -8.43 -2.08
CA VAL A 49 -7.14 -8.89 -2.93
C VAL A 49 -7.45 -10.34 -2.55
N GLY A 50 -8.53 -10.55 -1.79
CA GLY A 50 -8.80 -11.87 -1.18
C GLY A 50 -7.62 -12.33 -0.32
N ASP A 51 -7.07 -13.50 -0.61
CA ASP A 51 -5.91 -14.07 0.10
C ASP A 51 -4.55 -13.61 -0.45
N THR A 52 -4.54 -12.90 -1.59
CA THR A 52 -3.30 -12.36 -2.17
C THR A 52 -2.94 -11.06 -1.46
N THR A 53 -1.73 -10.97 -0.92
CA THR A 53 -1.26 -9.83 -0.13
C THR A 53 0.13 -9.37 -0.52
N ILE A 54 0.37 -8.07 -0.48
CA ILE A 54 1.71 -7.45 -0.40
C ILE A 54 1.73 -6.66 0.90
N THR A 55 2.61 -7.03 1.83
CA THR A 55 2.79 -6.38 3.12
C THR A 55 4.20 -5.83 3.21
N ALA A 56 4.35 -4.51 3.40
CA ALA A 56 5.62 -3.88 3.69
C ALA A 56 5.65 -3.40 5.16
N THR A 57 6.70 -3.74 5.88
CA THR A 57 7.05 -3.23 7.21
C THR A 57 8.30 -2.35 7.13
N SER A 58 8.81 -1.86 8.26
CA SER A 58 10.05 -1.09 8.31
C SER A 58 11.30 -1.86 7.86
N ASP A 59 11.27 -3.18 7.91
CA ASP A 59 12.43 -4.07 7.78
C ASP A 59 12.20 -5.26 6.84
N SER A 60 10.98 -5.44 6.31
CA SER A 60 10.65 -6.57 5.46
C SER A 60 9.56 -6.26 4.43
N VAL A 61 9.53 -7.07 3.37
CA VAL A 61 8.43 -7.14 2.40
C VAL A 61 8.00 -8.59 2.27
N ILE A 62 6.69 -8.85 2.40
CA ILE A 62 6.10 -10.18 2.29
C ILE A 62 5.03 -10.15 1.18
N ILE A 63 5.17 -11.04 0.19
CA ILE A 63 4.18 -11.24 -0.88
C ILE A 63 3.60 -12.64 -0.73
N LYS A 64 2.27 -12.77 -0.67
CA LYS A 64 1.57 -14.05 -0.65
C LYS A 64 0.61 -14.12 -1.82
N ALA A 65 0.68 -15.17 -2.62
CA ALA A 65 -0.20 -15.37 -3.76
C ALA A 65 -0.23 -16.84 -4.17
N GLY A 66 -1.41 -17.42 -4.42
CA GLY A 66 -1.52 -18.76 -5.01
C GLY A 66 -0.83 -19.89 -4.22
N GLY A 67 -0.71 -19.76 -2.90
CA GLY A 67 0.00 -20.71 -2.03
C GLY A 67 1.52 -20.53 -1.96
N VAL A 68 2.07 -19.49 -2.61
CA VAL A 68 3.48 -19.09 -2.53
C VAL A 68 3.63 -17.91 -1.56
N GLU A 69 4.71 -17.90 -0.79
CA GLU A 69 5.13 -16.78 0.06
C GLU A 69 6.56 -16.37 -0.30
N VAL A 70 6.76 -15.09 -0.62
CA VAL A 70 8.07 -14.47 -0.84
C VAL A 70 8.34 -13.49 0.30
N VAL A 71 9.50 -13.60 0.94
CA VAL A 71 9.95 -12.71 2.02
C VAL A 71 11.28 -12.08 1.63
N ILE A 72 11.36 -10.76 1.69
CA ILE A 72 12.59 -9.99 1.57
C ILE A 72 12.84 -9.31 2.91
N ASP A 73 13.98 -9.59 3.53
CA ASP A 73 14.40 -8.97 4.79
C ASP A 73 15.94 -8.85 4.85
N SER A 74 16.47 -8.50 6.03
CA SER A 74 17.92 -8.39 6.26
C SER A 74 18.73 -9.68 5.99
N ASN A 75 18.09 -10.85 5.92
CA ASN A 75 18.71 -12.13 5.59
C ASN A 75 18.68 -12.43 4.09
N GLY A 76 18.02 -11.60 3.29
CA GLY A 76 17.92 -11.74 1.83
C GLY A 76 16.51 -12.08 1.36
N LEU A 77 16.42 -12.86 0.28
CA LEU A 77 15.17 -13.25 -0.37
C LEU A 77 14.89 -14.74 -0.14
N VAL A 78 13.73 -15.05 0.43
CA VAL A 78 13.26 -16.41 0.69
C VAL A 78 11.94 -16.64 -0.03
N VAL A 79 11.83 -17.73 -0.79
CA VAL A 79 10.58 -18.19 -1.42
C VAL A 79 10.15 -19.49 -0.77
N LYS A 80 8.91 -19.56 -0.30
CA LYS A 80 8.29 -20.73 0.30
C LYS A 80 7.12 -21.17 -0.56
N GLY A 81 7.16 -22.42 -1.01
CA GLY A 81 6.19 -22.93 -1.98
C GLY A 81 6.48 -22.40 -3.40
N GLY A 82 6.06 -23.15 -4.42
CA GLY A 82 6.31 -22.80 -5.81
C GLY A 82 7.72 -23.12 -6.30
N GLU A 83 7.96 -22.82 -7.57
CA GLU A 83 9.23 -23.04 -8.29
C GLU A 83 9.99 -21.71 -8.41
N ILE A 84 11.30 -21.72 -8.14
CA ILE A 84 12.18 -20.56 -8.40
C ILE A 84 12.87 -20.80 -9.74
N LYS A 85 12.63 -19.94 -10.72
CA LYS A 85 13.36 -19.89 -11.99
C LYS A 85 14.21 -18.63 -12.02
N ALA A 86 15.50 -18.78 -12.26
CA ALA A 86 16.39 -17.68 -12.58
C ALA A 86 16.64 -17.73 -14.09
N GLU A 87 16.18 -16.71 -14.80
CA GLU A 87 16.40 -16.52 -16.25
C GLU A 87 17.52 -15.52 -16.52
#